data_AF-A0A176YBS8-F1
#
_entry.id   AF-A0A176YBS8-F1
#
_cell.length_a   1.000
_cell.length_b   1.000
_cell.length_c   1.000
_cell.angle_alpha   90.00
_cell.angle_beta   90.00
_cell.angle_gamma   90.00
#
_symmetry.space_group_name_H-M   'P 1'
#
loop_
_entity.id
_entity.type
_entity.pdbx_description
1 polymer ?
#
loop_
_entity_poly.entity_id
_entity_poly.type
_entity_poly.pdbx_seq_one_letter_code
_entity_poly.pdbx_strand_id
1 'polypeptide(L)'
;MLVSWWSFETLLPALLDIVAIGFILAIMMRIAVSRPGLAVMVFLVFFSFVWRLISVFYIDAFGPVFSEELERYVGPGLAVLPLAASQGLFIAALLVSFRPQRLQALATGSRGWLAGVLPPGRFDLSNVAFWVVLVYVLALWIELRLSGPIPLLAGIERFDYTRQYGGPLHQRLVEWGPMLAFQLGLFMTLPVLRGGRFDLRFAALFGALLIYLFVVGHRFSSFYSYSSFFIIPVGAMLLRPQKGVEQRNPVRILCYFGLPAAGLVVLIAAALIHSYTVVRGSEIDLVRFKLTQRILVQQGEMWWASYERVFINGDWNGALAMFKLFVDPFNPATNSTMQFLMGQALPLDRAHALLTQGQTYTGGWPEVLFEIAGPVGGFFLVAASAILFSEFMFLLTRCIIEERYATCFFLTPILYAVAICVVSGMVNSFVQLTFMVKLALAVLVYVMEDRWRASRVASTANPTDAAVVFERAPQHE
;
A
#
# COMPACT_ATOMS: atom_id res chain seq x y z
N MET A 1 -42.70 -12.25 -6.82
CA MET A 1 -42.97 -11.76 -5.45
C MET A 1 -42.43 -10.34 -5.36
N LEU A 2 -43.29 -9.34 -5.16
CA LEU A 2 -42.86 -7.96 -4.91
C LEU A 2 -42.28 -7.91 -3.50
N VAL A 3 -40.95 -7.95 -3.37
CA VAL A 3 -40.27 -7.68 -2.11
C VAL A 3 -40.63 -6.24 -1.72
N SER A 4 -41.36 -6.08 -0.62
CA SER A 4 -41.63 -4.78 -0.03
C SER A 4 -40.31 -4.26 0.55
N TRP A 5 -39.58 -3.47 -0.25
CA TRP A 5 -38.34 -2.77 0.17
C TRP A 5 -38.55 -1.81 1.35
N TRP A 6 -39.78 -1.68 1.84
CA TRP A 6 -40.22 -0.71 2.84
C TRP A 6 -40.56 -1.33 4.20
N SER A 7 -40.23 -2.61 4.44
CA SER A 7 -40.36 -3.15 5.80
C SER A 7 -39.27 -2.56 6.69
N PHE A 8 -39.58 -2.36 7.98
CA PHE A 8 -38.61 -1.87 8.96
C PHE A 8 -37.37 -2.77 9.05
N GLU A 9 -37.58 -4.08 8.89
CA GLU A 9 -36.54 -5.11 8.92
C GLU A 9 -35.53 -4.99 7.77
N THR A 10 -35.92 -4.46 6.60
CA THR A 10 -35.01 -4.21 5.48
C THR A 10 -34.45 -2.79 5.49
N LEU A 11 -35.24 -1.82 5.93
CA LEU A 11 -34.85 -0.41 5.94
C LEU A 11 -33.80 -0.10 7.00
N LEU A 12 -33.92 -0.65 8.21
CA LEU A 12 -32.99 -0.36 9.29
C LEU A 12 -31.55 -0.80 8.97
N PRO A 13 -31.29 -2.05 8.52
CA PRO A 13 -29.94 -2.48 8.13
C PRO A 13 -29.35 -1.62 7.02
N ALA A 14 -30.12 -1.35 5.96
CA ALA A 14 -29.68 -0.51 4.86
C ALA A 14 -29.32 0.92 5.32
N LEU A 15 -30.12 1.51 6.21
CA LEU A 15 -29.83 2.83 6.79
C LEU A 15 -28.55 2.81 7.63
N LEU A 16 -28.34 1.78 8.45
CA LEU A 16 -27.12 1.64 9.26
C LEU A 16 -25.89 1.52 8.37
N ASP A 17 -25.95 0.71 7.31
CA ASP A 17 -24.85 0.56 6.36
C ASP A 17 -24.55 1.86 5.62
N ILE A 18 -25.59 2.58 5.15
CA ILE A 18 -25.46 3.90 4.50
C ILE A 18 -24.80 4.91 5.44
N VAL A 19 -25.21 4.95 6.71
CA VAL A 19 -24.62 5.86 7.70
C VAL A 19 -23.16 5.47 7.96
N ALA A 20 -22.85 4.19 8.12
CA ALA A 20 -21.50 3.72 8.39
C ALA A 20 -20.53 3.99 7.22
N ILE A 21 -20.93 3.67 5.98
CA ILE A 21 -20.12 3.98 4.79
C ILE A 21 -19.97 5.48 4.60
N GLY A 22 -21.07 6.24 4.72
CA GLY A 22 -21.05 7.70 4.60
C GLY A 22 -20.11 8.35 5.61
N PHE A 23 -20.11 7.89 6.86
CA PHE A 23 -19.22 8.37 7.91
C PHE A 23 -17.73 8.13 7.58
N ILE A 24 -17.37 6.90 7.18
CA ILE A 24 -15.97 6.58 6.86
C ILE A 24 -15.50 7.34 5.62
N LEU A 25 -16.30 7.39 4.55
CA LEU A 25 -15.97 8.15 3.34
C LEU A 25 -15.84 9.65 3.62
N ALA A 26 -16.71 10.22 4.45
CA ALA A 26 -16.63 11.62 4.85
C ALA A 26 -15.35 11.93 5.63
N ILE A 27 -14.91 11.04 6.54
CA ILE A 27 -13.64 11.20 7.26
C ILE A 27 -12.46 11.10 6.28
N MET A 28 -12.43 10.13 5.38
CA MET A 28 -11.35 10.00 4.38
C MET A 28 -11.29 11.23 3.48
N MET A 29 -12.44 11.74 3.02
CA MET A 29 -12.53 12.96 2.23
C MET A 29 -12.03 14.17 3.02
N ARG A 30 -12.42 14.30 4.29
CA ARG A 30 -11.92 15.35 5.18
C ARG A 30 -10.40 15.26 5.32
N ILE A 31 -9.82 14.07 5.44
CA ILE A 31 -8.36 13.89 5.48
C ILE A 31 -7.72 14.30 4.15
N ALA A 32 -8.30 13.91 3.01
CA ALA A 32 -7.80 14.30 1.69
C ALA A 32 -7.78 15.82 1.48
N VAL A 33 -8.81 16.53 1.96
CA VAL A 33 -8.89 18.00 1.86
C VAL A 33 -8.00 18.69 2.89
N SER A 34 -8.05 18.28 4.16
CA SER A 34 -7.37 18.98 5.26
C SER A 34 -5.90 18.60 5.43
N ARG A 35 -5.51 17.39 5.02
CA ARG A 35 -4.15 16.83 5.13
C ARG A 35 -3.81 16.04 3.87
N PRO A 36 -3.73 16.70 2.69
CA PRO A 36 -3.50 16.02 1.40
C PRO A 36 -2.22 15.18 1.40
N GLY A 37 -1.16 15.58 2.10
CA GLY A 37 0.06 14.79 2.23
C GLY A 37 -0.15 13.43 2.89
N LEU A 38 -1.02 13.36 3.93
CA LEU A 38 -1.38 12.09 4.57
C LEU A 38 -2.16 11.21 3.59
N ALA A 39 -3.17 11.77 2.92
CA ALA A 39 -3.98 11.02 1.95
C ALA A 39 -3.15 10.47 0.78
N VAL A 40 -2.20 11.26 0.24
CA VAL A 40 -1.27 10.80 -0.81
C VAL A 40 -0.39 9.66 -0.29
N MET A 41 0.16 9.82 0.91
CA MET A 41 1.05 8.84 1.52
C MET A 41 0.36 7.51 1.83
N VAL A 42 -0.90 7.53 2.27
CA VAL A 42 -1.69 6.32 2.54
C VAL A 42 -2.68 5.98 1.42
N PHE A 43 -2.46 6.49 0.21
CA PHE A 43 -3.37 6.32 -0.93
C PHE A 43 -3.68 4.85 -1.22
N LEU A 44 -2.66 3.98 -1.13
CA LEU A 44 -2.85 2.53 -1.27
C LEU A 44 -3.91 2.02 -0.28
N VAL A 45 -3.80 2.38 0.99
CA VAL A 45 -4.73 1.87 2.00
C VAL A 45 -6.12 2.47 1.81
N PHE A 46 -6.22 3.79 1.60
CA PHE A 46 -7.51 4.47 1.43
C PHE A 46 -8.26 3.98 0.20
N PHE A 47 -7.59 3.81 -0.93
CA PHE A 47 -8.23 3.29 -2.13
C PHE A 47 -8.73 1.85 -1.91
N SER A 48 -7.93 0.98 -1.28
CA SER A 48 -8.35 -0.38 -0.96
C SER A 48 -9.55 -0.40 -0.01
N PHE A 49 -9.56 0.46 1.02
CA PHE A 49 -10.66 0.57 1.97
C PHE A 49 -11.94 1.06 1.32
N VAL A 50 -11.88 2.11 0.50
CA VAL A 50 -13.03 2.63 -0.24
C VAL A 50 -13.60 1.56 -1.16
N TRP A 51 -12.74 0.89 -1.93
CA TRP A 51 -13.19 -0.13 -2.87
C TRP A 51 -13.87 -1.30 -2.15
N ARG A 52 -13.27 -1.78 -1.06
CA ARG A 52 -13.84 -2.88 -0.27
C ARG A 52 -15.12 -2.48 0.45
N LEU A 53 -15.18 -1.27 0.99
CA LEU A 53 -16.37 -0.77 1.66
C LEU A 53 -17.55 -0.63 0.69
N ILE A 54 -17.30 -0.14 -0.53
CA ILE A 54 -18.31 -0.08 -1.61
C ILE A 54 -18.75 -1.50 -2.01
N SER A 55 -17.81 -2.44 -2.12
CA SER A 55 -18.11 -3.82 -2.50
C SER A 55 -18.96 -4.54 -1.45
N VAL A 56 -18.63 -4.42 -0.16
CA VAL A 56 -19.40 -5.00 0.94
C VAL A 56 -20.76 -4.33 1.06
N PHE A 57 -20.83 -3.00 0.93
CA PHE A 57 -22.10 -2.28 0.89
C PHE A 57 -23.00 -2.74 -0.27
N TYR A 58 -22.42 -3.01 -1.44
CA TYR A 58 -23.17 -3.56 -2.56
C TYR A 58 -23.75 -4.94 -2.24
N ILE A 59 -22.96 -5.83 -1.62
CA ILE A 59 -23.41 -7.17 -1.20
C ILE A 59 -24.51 -7.08 -0.13
N ASP A 60 -24.36 -6.21 0.87
CA ASP A 60 -25.33 -6.07 1.95
C ASP A 60 -26.64 -5.43 1.46
N ALA A 61 -26.57 -4.41 0.59
CA ALA A 61 -27.74 -3.68 0.10
C ALA A 61 -28.50 -4.40 -1.03
N PHE A 62 -27.80 -5.13 -1.90
CA PHE A 62 -28.39 -5.79 -3.08
C PHE A 62 -28.35 -7.33 -3.01
N GLY A 63 -27.89 -7.88 -1.89
CA GLY A 63 -27.91 -9.32 -1.62
C GLY A 63 -29.32 -9.92 -1.64
N PRO A 64 -29.49 -11.21 -1.98
CA PRO A 64 -28.44 -12.18 -2.28
C PRO A 64 -27.85 -12.02 -3.68
N VAL A 65 -26.53 -11.80 -3.75
CA VAL A 65 -25.76 -11.71 -5.01
C VAL A 65 -24.97 -13.00 -5.17
N PHE A 66 -25.00 -13.59 -6.36
CA PHE A 66 -24.17 -14.76 -6.65
C PHE A 66 -22.69 -14.34 -6.76
N SER A 67 -21.83 -14.91 -5.92
CA SER A 67 -20.37 -14.81 -6.02
C SER A 67 -19.86 -15.97 -6.87
N GLU A 68 -19.23 -15.64 -8.00
CA GLU A 68 -18.66 -16.66 -8.88
C GLU A 68 -17.45 -17.37 -8.23
N GLU A 69 -16.65 -16.62 -7.48
CA GLU A 69 -15.49 -17.16 -6.77
C GLU A 69 -15.96 -18.11 -5.66
N LEU A 70 -16.92 -17.71 -4.81
CA LEU A 70 -17.44 -18.59 -3.76
C LEU A 70 -18.45 -19.65 -4.24
N GLU A 71 -18.93 -19.59 -5.49
CA GLU A 71 -20.00 -20.44 -6.05
C GLU A 71 -21.28 -20.49 -5.19
N ARG A 72 -21.56 -19.40 -4.47
CA ARG A 72 -22.74 -19.29 -3.61
C ARG A 72 -23.30 -17.88 -3.60
N TYR A 73 -24.53 -17.77 -3.13
CA TYR A 73 -25.14 -16.48 -2.87
C TYR A 73 -24.59 -15.88 -1.57
N VAL A 74 -24.22 -14.61 -1.62
CA VAL A 74 -23.75 -13.81 -0.48
C VAL A 74 -24.65 -12.59 -0.29
N GLY A 75 -24.80 -12.15 0.95
CA GLY A 75 -25.72 -11.09 1.35
C GLY A 75 -27.19 -11.51 1.35
N PRO A 76 -28.11 -10.62 1.76
CA PRO A 76 -27.85 -9.33 2.38
C PRO A 76 -27.32 -9.47 3.81
N GLY A 77 -26.91 -8.38 4.46
CA GLY A 77 -26.29 -8.46 5.78
C GLY A 77 -26.02 -7.10 6.43
N LEU A 78 -25.21 -7.13 7.49
CA LEU A 78 -24.69 -5.97 8.22
C LEU A 78 -23.15 -6.03 8.27
N ALA A 79 -22.54 -6.66 7.27
CA ALA A 79 -21.09 -6.87 7.20
C ALA A 79 -20.33 -5.53 7.07
N VAL A 80 -20.96 -4.49 6.52
CA VAL A 80 -20.41 -3.13 6.45
C VAL A 80 -20.03 -2.61 7.85
N LEU A 81 -20.84 -2.84 8.88
CA LEU A 81 -20.64 -2.25 10.20
C LEU A 81 -19.29 -2.64 10.85
N PRO A 82 -18.95 -3.92 11.05
CA PRO A 82 -17.66 -4.32 11.61
C PRO A 82 -16.47 -3.94 10.71
N LEU A 83 -16.66 -3.90 9.39
CA LEU A 83 -15.61 -3.44 8.46
C LEU A 83 -15.35 -1.94 8.61
N ALA A 84 -16.41 -1.13 8.62
CA ALA A 84 -16.34 0.32 8.82
C ALA A 84 -15.72 0.66 10.17
N ALA A 85 -16.07 -0.07 11.24
CA ALA A 85 -15.44 0.07 12.55
C ALA A 85 -13.93 -0.24 12.50
N SER A 86 -13.53 -1.31 11.81
CA SER A 86 -12.12 -1.69 11.64
C SER A 86 -11.33 -0.63 10.87
N GLN A 87 -11.90 -0.08 9.80
CA GLN A 87 -11.31 1.03 9.04
C GLN A 87 -11.28 2.32 9.89
N GLY A 88 -12.29 2.56 10.73
CA GLY A 88 -12.33 3.67 11.68
C GLY A 88 -11.19 3.63 12.69
N LEU A 89 -10.91 2.45 13.28
CA LEU A 89 -9.75 2.24 14.15
C LEU A 89 -8.44 2.53 13.42
N PHE A 90 -8.33 2.10 12.17
CA PHE A 90 -7.17 2.36 11.35
C PHE A 90 -6.94 3.86 11.09
N ILE A 91 -7.99 4.57 10.70
CA ILE A 91 -7.95 6.02 10.48
C ILE A 91 -7.62 6.75 11.79
N ALA A 92 -8.20 6.32 12.92
CA ALA A 92 -7.91 6.90 14.23
C ALA A 92 -6.42 6.77 14.57
N ALA A 93 -5.81 5.59 14.38
CA ALA A 93 -4.38 5.38 14.60
C ALA A 93 -3.52 6.31 13.72
N LEU A 94 -3.85 6.45 12.43
CA LEU A 94 -3.18 7.41 11.54
C LEU A 94 -3.28 8.85 12.05
N LEU A 95 -4.47 9.30 12.47
CA LEU A 95 -4.67 10.66 12.97
C LEU A 95 -3.90 10.93 14.27
N VAL A 96 -3.77 9.93 15.14
CA VAL A 96 -2.98 9.98 16.37
C VAL A 96 -1.49 10.07 16.06
N SER A 97 -0.96 9.19 15.20
CA SER A 97 0.46 9.19 14.83
C SER A 97 0.86 10.48 14.10
N PHE A 98 0.00 10.99 13.21
CA PHE A 98 0.23 12.21 12.43
C PHE A 98 -0.40 13.46 13.06
N ARG A 99 -0.52 13.52 14.40
CA ARG A 99 -1.03 14.70 15.09
C ARG A 99 -0.13 15.93 14.84
N PRO A 100 -0.70 17.15 14.74
CA PRO A 100 0.06 18.36 14.39
C PRO A 100 1.29 18.62 15.28
N GLN A 101 1.19 18.34 16.58
CA GLN A 101 2.28 18.50 17.53
C GLN A 101 3.50 17.64 17.17
N ARG A 102 3.30 16.38 16.75
CA ARG A 102 4.40 15.49 16.34
C ARG A 102 5.02 15.96 15.03
N LEU A 103 4.20 16.42 14.09
CA LEU A 103 4.69 17.00 12.83
C LEU A 103 5.50 18.28 13.07
N GLN A 104 5.05 19.16 13.96
CA GLN A 104 5.78 20.37 14.36
C GLN A 104 7.12 20.02 15.02
N ALA A 105 7.14 19.01 15.90
CA ALA A 105 8.37 18.52 16.51
C ALA A 105 9.39 18.01 15.48
N LEU A 106 8.93 17.36 14.41
CA LEU A 106 9.79 16.99 13.27
C LEU A 106 10.42 18.22 12.62
N ALA A 107 9.65 19.30 12.39
CA ALA A 107 10.17 20.52 11.78
C ALA A 107 11.17 21.27 12.68
N THR A 108 10.98 21.24 14.00
CA THR A 108 11.91 21.89 14.94
C THR A 108 13.20 21.08 15.13
N GLY A 109 13.11 19.75 15.11
CA GLY A 109 14.26 18.84 15.19
C GLY A 109 15.04 18.75 13.88
N SER A 110 14.37 18.85 12.74
CA SER A 110 15.00 18.81 11.40
C SER A 110 15.58 20.17 10.95
N ARG A 111 15.94 21.07 11.88
CA ARG A 111 16.62 22.33 11.51
C ARG A 111 17.79 21.95 10.59
N GLY A 112 17.72 22.44 9.34
CA GLY A 112 18.55 22.07 8.19
C GLY A 112 20.03 22.41 8.31
N TRP A 113 20.57 22.41 9.52
CA TRP A 113 21.98 22.62 9.80
C TRP A 113 22.83 21.49 9.20
N LEU A 114 22.44 20.21 9.34
CA LEU A 114 23.17 19.09 8.72
C LEU A 114 23.17 19.12 7.18
N ALA A 115 22.09 19.59 6.55
CA ALA A 115 22.02 19.77 5.09
C ALA A 115 22.88 20.96 4.60
N GLY A 116 23.12 21.96 5.45
CA GLY A 116 24.07 23.04 5.19
C GLY A 116 25.53 22.70 5.56
N VAL A 117 25.74 21.71 6.42
CA VAL A 117 27.06 21.31 6.95
C VAL A 117 27.69 20.17 6.15
N LEU A 118 26.91 19.30 5.51
CA LEU A 118 27.44 18.28 4.62
C LEU A 118 27.69 18.90 3.24
N PRO A 119 28.96 19.16 2.84
CA PRO A 119 29.23 19.63 1.50
C PRO A 119 28.67 18.61 0.49
N PRO A 120 28.06 19.05 -0.61
CA PRO A 120 27.71 18.12 -1.69
C PRO A 120 29.00 17.41 -2.09
N GLY A 121 29.06 16.09 -1.84
CA GLY A 121 30.19 15.28 -2.26
C GLY A 121 30.40 15.44 -3.77
N ARG A 122 31.64 15.32 -4.24
CA ARG A 122 31.96 15.35 -5.68
C ARG A 122 31.20 14.27 -6.49
N PHE A 123 30.69 13.25 -5.81
CA PHE A 123 29.75 12.26 -6.35
C PHE A 123 28.33 12.51 -5.80
N ASP A 124 27.43 12.99 -6.66
CA ASP A 124 26.02 13.10 -6.33
C ASP A 124 25.36 11.71 -6.38
N LEU A 125 24.96 11.18 -5.22
CA LEU A 125 24.25 9.90 -5.08
C LEU A 125 23.05 9.80 -6.03
N SER A 126 22.37 10.93 -6.27
CA SER A 126 21.24 11.01 -7.21
C SER A 126 21.67 10.63 -8.63
N ASN A 127 22.81 11.13 -9.11
CA ASN A 127 23.31 10.82 -10.44
C ASN A 127 23.73 9.34 -10.56
N VAL A 128 24.35 8.78 -9.52
CA VAL A 128 24.68 7.34 -9.50
C VAL A 128 23.41 6.49 -9.55
N ALA A 129 22.42 6.81 -8.71
CA ALA A 129 21.14 6.12 -8.69
C ALA A 129 20.43 6.21 -10.05
N PHE A 130 20.43 7.39 -10.68
CA PHE A 130 19.87 7.60 -12.00
C PHE A 130 20.51 6.68 -13.05
N TRP A 131 21.84 6.64 -13.14
CA TRP A 131 22.54 5.80 -14.11
C TRP A 131 22.30 4.31 -13.87
N VAL A 132 22.33 3.86 -12.62
CA VAL A 132 22.07 2.46 -12.27
C VAL A 132 20.65 2.05 -12.70
N VAL A 133 19.64 2.86 -12.39
CA VAL A 133 18.26 2.55 -12.77
C VAL A 133 18.06 2.68 -14.27
N LEU A 134 18.66 3.67 -14.93
CA LEU A 134 18.59 3.81 -16.39
C LEU A 134 19.15 2.57 -17.10
N VAL A 135 20.33 2.09 -16.68
CA VAL A 135 20.93 0.87 -17.23
C VAL A 135 20.02 -0.33 -17.01
N TYR A 136 19.44 -0.46 -15.81
CA TYR A 136 18.49 -1.53 -15.51
C TYR A 136 17.23 -1.46 -16.40
N VAL A 137 16.64 -0.27 -16.58
CA VAL A 137 15.48 -0.07 -17.45
C VAL A 137 15.82 -0.39 -18.91
N LEU A 138 16.96 0.08 -19.42
CA LEU A 138 17.39 -0.25 -20.78
C LEU A 138 17.61 -1.76 -20.95
N ALA A 139 18.24 -2.41 -19.98
CA ALA A 139 18.46 -3.85 -19.99
C ALA A 139 17.13 -4.63 -19.96
N LEU A 140 16.11 -4.16 -19.21
CA LEU A 140 14.76 -4.74 -19.23
C LEU A 140 14.12 -4.68 -20.62
N TRP A 141 14.24 -3.54 -21.32
CA TRP A 141 13.71 -3.39 -22.67
C TRP A 141 14.45 -4.27 -23.68
N ILE A 142 15.77 -4.41 -23.54
CA ILE A 142 16.57 -5.33 -24.35
C ILE A 142 16.15 -6.77 -24.07
N GLU A 143 16.03 -7.17 -22.81
CA GLU A 143 15.58 -8.52 -22.41
C GLU A 143 14.21 -8.83 -23.00
N LEU A 144 13.22 -7.93 -22.88
CA LEU A 144 11.90 -8.08 -23.49
C LEU A 144 11.97 -8.30 -25.00
N ARG A 145 12.88 -7.61 -25.70
CA ARG A 145 13.03 -7.75 -27.14
C ARG A 145 13.66 -9.10 -27.53
N LEU A 146 14.52 -9.66 -26.69
CA LEU A 146 15.25 -10.90 -26.93
C LEU A 146 14.49 -12.16 -26.46
N SER A 147 13.70 -12.05 -25.39
CA SER A 147 13.05 -13.18 -24.70
C SER A 147 11.83 -13.76 -25.43
N GLY A 148 11.44 -13.24 -26.59
CA GLY A 148 10.40 -13.81 -27.44
C GLY A 148 9.22 -12.86 -27.71
N PRO A 149 7.97 -13.37 -27.73
CA PRO A 149 6.81 -12.57 -28.14
C PRO A 149 6.48 -11.48 -27.11
N ILE A 150 6.08 -10.31 -27.61
CA ILE A 150 5.59 -9.22 -26.77
C ILE A 150 4.17 -9.57 -26.30
N PRO A 151 3.92 -9.73 -24.98
CA PRO A 151 2.64 -10.27 -24.48
C PRO A 151 1.42 -9.49 -24.94
N LEU A 152 1.51 -8.15 -24.93
CA LEU A 152 0.42 -7.29 -25.38
C LEU A 152 0.03 -7.57 -26.83
N LEU A 153 1.00 -7.81 -27.72
CA LEU A 153 0.76 -8.06 -29.14
C LEU A 153 0.40 -9.52 -29.43
N ALA A 154 0.92 -10.45 -28.64
CA ALA A 154 0.71 -11.88 -28.81
C ALA A 154 -0.56 -12.39 -28.10
N GLY A 155 -1.25 -11.54 -27.33
CA GLY A 155 -2.44 -11.94 -26.58
C GLY A 155 -2.15 -12.92 -25.44
N ILE A 156 -0.91 -12.96 -24.94
CA ILE A 156 -0.48 -13.89 -23.89
C ILE A 156 -0.81 -13.32 -22.52
N GLU A 157 -1.32 -14.14 -21.60
CA GLU A 157 -1.53 -13.70 -20.22
C GLU A 157 -0.19 -13.43 -19.51
N ARG A 158 -0.13 -12.39 -18.67
CA ARG A 158 1.09 -11.98 -17.98
C ARG A 158 1.77 -13.12 -17.19
N PHE A 159 0.99 -14.00 -16.58
CA PHE A 159 1.51 -15.07 -15.74
C PHE A 159 2.22 -16.13 -16.57
N ASP A 160 1.66 -16.44 -17.75
CA ASP A 160 2.29 -17.34 -18.72
C ASP A 160 3.58 -16.72 -19.25
N TYR A 161 3.56 -15.41 -19.55
CA TYR A 161 4.78 -14.72 -19.95
C TYR A 161 5.85 -14.78 -18.86
N THR A 162 5.56 -14.35 -17.63
CA THR A 162 6.53 -14.35 -16.54
C THR A 162 7.10 -15.74 -16.28
N ARG A 163 6.29 -16.80 -16.43
CA ARG A 163 6.71 -18.20 -16.21
C ARG A 163 7.53 -18.77 -17.37
N GLN A 164 7.14 -18.51 -18.61
CA GLN A 164 7.68 -19.20 -19.79
C GLN A 164 8.77 -18.39 -20.52
N TYR A 165 8.68 -17.07 -20.50
CA TYR A 165 9.52 -16.17 -21.30
C TYR A 165 10.23 -15.09 -20.47
N GLY A 166 9.69 -14.74 -19.29
CA GLY A 166 10.23 -13.69 -18.44
C GLY A 166 11.65 -13.99 -17.99
N GLY A 167 12.59 -13.15 -18.43
CA GLY A 167 13.99 -13.26 -18.03
C GLY A 167 14.25 -12.83 -16.58
N PRO A 168 15.49 -12.95 -16.12
CA PRO A 168 15.84 -12.67 -14.72
C PRO A 168 15.57 -11.21 -14.33
N LEU A 169 15.78 -10.24 -15.24
CA LEU A 169 15.53 -8.84 -14.92
C LEU A 169 14.03 -8.59 -14.76
N HIS A 170 13.20 -9.14 -15.65
CA HIS A 170 11.75 -9.08 -15.55
C HIS A 170 11.25 -9.67 -14.22
N GLN A 171 11.73 -10.86 -13.84
CA GLN A 171 11.37 -11.50 -12.57
C GLN A 171 11.74 -10.61 -11.37
N ARG A 172 12.93 -10.01 -11.39
CA ARG A 172 13.34 -9.06 -10.34
C ARG A 172 12.48 -7.81 -10.29
N LEU A 173 12.02 -7.30 -11.44
CA LEU A 173 11.09 -6.17 -11.47
C LEU A 173 9.77 -6.57 -10.81
N VAL A 174 9.21 -7.73 -11.15
CA VAL A 174 7.94 -8.21 -10.59
C VAL A 174 8.03 -8.35 -9.06
N GLU A 175 9.16 -8.86 -8.55
CA GLU A 175 9.41 -9.02 -7.11
C GLU A 175 9.63 -7.69 -6.36
N TRP A 176 10.47 -6.81 -6.90
CA TRP A 176 11.01 -5.64 -6.18
C TRP A 176 10.49 -4.29 -6.70
N GLY A 177 9.67 -4.28 -7.74
CA GLY A 177 9.28 -3.08 -8.46
C GLY A 177 8.55 -2.03 -7.62
N PRO A 178 7.64 -2.36 -6.69
CA PRO A 178 7.08 -1.38 -5.77
C PRO A 178 8.15 -0.69 -4.91
N MET A 179 9.21 -1.43 -4.53
CA MET A 179 10.32 -0.86 -3.78
C MET A 179 11.16 0.09 -4.64
N LEU A 180 11.45 -0.31 -5.88
CA LEU A 180 12.10 0.56 -6.86
C LEU A 180 11.28 1.83 -7.11
N ALA A 181 9.96 1.71 -7.25
CA ALA A 181 9.05 2.85 -7.44
C ALA A 181 9.12 3.83 -6.26
N PHE A 182 9.15 3.33 -5.01
CA PHE A 182 9.37 4.17 -3.83
C PHE A 182 10.71 4.91 -3.89
N GLN A 183 11.80 4.23 -4.25
CA GLN A 183 13.13 4.84 -4.38
C GLN A 183 13.15 5.93 -5.46
N LEU A 184 12.53 5.70 -6.61
CA LEU A 184 12.38 6.70 -7.68
C LEU A 184 11.60 7.94 -7.17
N GLY A 185 10.53 7.72 -6.41
CA GLY A 185 9.77 8.80 -5.76
C GLY A 185 10.63 9.59 -4.77
N LEU A 186 11.49 8.90 -4.00
CA LEU A 186 12.37 9.52 -3.02
C LEU A 186 13.37 10.46 -3.72
N PHE A 187 14.07 9.97 -4.75
CA PHE A 187 15.02 10.81 -5.49
C PHE A 187 14.34 11.95 -6.27
N MET A 188 13.13 11.74 -6.80
CA MET A 188 12.35 12.81 -7.44
C MET A 188 12.04 13.96 -6.46
N THR A 189 11.61 13.62 -5.25
CA THR A 189 11.20 14.59 -4.21
C THR A 189 12.38 15.23 -3.49
N LEU A 190 13.58 14.68 -3.67
CA LEU A 190 14.70 15.06 -2.83
C LEU A 190 15.15 16.52 -3.01
N PRO A 191 15.39 17.03 -4.24
CA PRO A 191 15.84 18.41 -4.37
C PRO A 191 14.78 19.39 -3.86
N VAL A 192 13.51 19.02 -3.90
CA VAL A 192 12.42 19.78 -3.30
C VAL A 192 12.55 19.90 -1.77
N LEU A 193 12.93 18.82 -1.08
CA LEU A 193 13.20 18.86 0.37
C LEU A 193 14.36 19.83 0.71
N ARG A 194 15.29 20.02 -0.24
CA ARG A 194 16.42 20.96 -0.15
C ARG A 194 16.11 22.37 -0.67
N GLY A 195 14.85 22.66 -1.03
CA GLY A 195 14.41 23.98 -1.55
C GLY A 195 14.46 24.14 -3.08
N GLY A 196 14.95 23.14 -3.81
CA GLY A 196 14.96 23.09 -5.27
C GLY A 196 13.62 22.66 -5.90
N ARG A 197 13.67 22.30 -7.20
CA ARG A 197 12.54 21.76 -7.99
C ARG A 197 12.57 20.23 -8.04
N PHE A 198 11.48 19.58 -8.45
CA PHE A 198 11.45 18.13 -8.63
C PHE A 198 12.49 17.67 -9.65
N ASP A 199 13.15 16.56 -9.39
CA ASP A 199 14.00 15.90 -10.38
C ASP A 199 13.16 14.98 -11.28
N LEU A 200 12.67 15.55 -12.38
CA LEU A 200 11.77 14.87 -13.31
C LEU A 200 12.44 13.70 -14.06
N ARG A 201 13.77 13.55 -13.98
CA ARG A 201 14.48 12.41 -14.58
C ARG A 201 13.99 11.09 -13.99
N PHE A 202 13.74 11.04 -12.68
CA PHE A 202 13.22 9.86 -12.01
C PHE A 202 11.74 9.61 -12.32
N ALA A 203 10.95 10.67 -12.53
CA ALA A 203 9.57 10.54 -13.01
C ALA A 203 9.51 9.96 -14.42
N ALA A 204 10.44 10.35 -15.31
CA ALA A 204 10.56 9.78 -16.65
C ALA A 204 10.95 8.30 -16.62
N LEU A 205 11.91 7.90 -15.78
CA LEU A 205 12.27 6.49 -15.56
C LEU A 205 11.08 5.67 -15.04
N PHE A 206 10.33 6.23 -14.09
CA PHE A 206 9.11 5.59 -13.58
C PHE A 206 8.05 5.43 -14.68
N GLY A 207 7.82 6.47 -15.49
CA GLY A 207 6.94 6.40 -16.66
C GLY A 207 7.36 5.31 -17.65
N ALA A 208 8.66 5.18 -17.93
CA ALA A 208 9.20 4.12 -18.78
C ALA A 208 8.95 2.72 -18.20
N LEU A 209 9.05 2.55 -16.88
CA LEU A 209 8.69 1.30 -16.20
C LEU A 209 7.19 0.99 -16.31
N LEU A 210 6.31 1.98 -16.18
CA LEU A 210 4.87 1.76 -16.35
C LEU A 210 4.54 1.36 -17.79
N ILE A 211 5.16 1.98 -18.79
CA ILE A 211 4.99 1.61 -20.19
C ILE A 211 5.51 0.18 -20.42
N TYR A 212 6.66 -0.18 -19.86
CA TYR A 212 7.17 -1.55 -19.91
C TYR A 212 6.16 -2.56 -19.33
N LEU A 213 5.61 -2.30 -18.14
CA LEU A 213 4.61 -3.16 -17.51
C LEU A 213 3.35 -3.31 -18.38
N PHE A 214 2.90 -2.23 -19.00
CA PHE A 214 1.78 -2.25 -19.94
C PHE A 214 2.06 -3.17 -21.14
N VAL A 215 3.24 -3.05 -21.75
CA VAL A 215 3.66 -3.87 -22.90
C VAL A 215 3.79 -5.36 -22.54
N VAL A 216 4.17 -5.66 -21.29
CA VAL A 216 4.24 -7.04 -20.77
C VAL A 216 2.88 -7.57 -20.32
N GLY A 217 1.80 -6.79 -20.48
CA GLY A 217 0.44 -7.25 -20.20
C GLY A 217 0.04 -7.18 -18.73
N HIS A 218 0.77 -6.41 -17.90
CA HIS A 218 0.30 -6.09 -16.56
C HIS A 218 -0.97 -5.22 -16.61
N ARG A 219 -1.81 -5.39 -15.59
CA ARG A 219 -3.13 -4.76 -15.48
C ARG A 219 -3.18 -3.86 -14.25
N PHE A 220 -4.39 -3.49 -13.83
CA PHE A 220 -4.69 -2.61 -12.70
C PHE A 220 -3.76 -2.78 -11.48
N SER A 221 -3.58 -4.00 -10.95
CA SER A 221 -2.90 -4.19 -9.66
C SER A 221 -1.43 -3.74 -9.64
N SER A 222 -0.71 -3.93 -10.76
CA SER A 222 0.70 -3.50 -10.84
C SER A 222 0.81 -1.98 -10.96
N PHE A 223 0.01 -1.35 -11.82
CA PHE A 223 -0.05 0.12 -11.92
C PHE A 223 -0.42 0.75 -10.59
N TYR A 224 -1.45 0.21 -9.94
CA TYR A 224 -1.93 0.66 -8.65
C TYR A 224 -0.84 0.56 -7.56
N SER A 225 -0.18 -0.60 -7.45
CA SER A 225 0.89 -0.79 -6.46
C SER A 225 2.09 0.12 -6.72
N TYR A 226 2.59 0.18 -7.96
CA TYR A 226 3.80 0.93 -8.28
C TYR A 226 3.59 2.43 -8.09
N SER A 227 2.48 2.95 -8.62
CA SER A 227 2.14 4.37 -8.47
C SER A 227 1.90 4.75 -7.01
N SER A 228 1.27 3.87 -6.23
CA SER A 228 1.08 4.12 -4.80
C SER A 228 2.40 4.23 -4.05
N PHE A 229 3.36 3.35 -4.32
CA PHE A 229 4.68 3.42 -3.66
C PHE A 229 5.50 4.64 -4.12
N PHE A 230 5.41 5.00 -5.40
CA PHE A 230 6.08 6.17 -5.96
C PHE A 230 5.63 7.50 -5.32
N ILE A 231 4.36 7.64 -4.96
CA ILE A 231 3.83 8.88 -4.39
C ILE A 231 4.01 9.01 -2.86
N ILE A 232 4.41 7.95 -2.15
CA ILE A 232 4.63 8.00 -0.68
C ILE A 232 5.61 9.13 -0.29
N PRO A 233 6.79 9.27 -0.93
CA PRO A 233 7.71 10.38 -0.62
C PRO A 233 7.11 11.76 -0.92
N VAL A 234 6.25 11.88 -1.92
CA VAL A 234 5.52 13.13 -2.23
C VAL A 234 4.58 13.47 -1.07
N GLY A 235 3.86 12.48 -0.54
CA GLY A 235 2.99 12.66 0.62
C GLY A 235 3.76 13.08 1.88
N ALA A 236 4.89 12.41 2.16
CA ALA A 236 5.78 12.76 3.28
C ALA A 236 6.31 14.20 3.19
N MET A 237 6.72 14.62 1.99
CA MET A 237 7.16 15.98 1.69
C MET A 237 6.04 17.02 1.93
N LEU A 238 4.80 16.72 1.54
CA LEU A 238 3.64 17.60 1.78
C LEU A 238 3.26 17.72 3.26
N LEU A 239 3.65 16.75 4.10
CA LEU A 239 3.40 16.78 5.55
C LEU A 239 4.41 17.62 6.34
N ARG A 240 5.52 18.05 5.72
CA ARG A 240 6.53 18.87 6.38
C ARG A 240 5.97 20.26 6.74
N PRO A 241 5.95 20.68 8.02
CA PRO A 241 5.55 22.03 8.40
C PRO A 241 6.46 23.09 7.77
N GLN A 242 5.89 24.03 7.01
CA GLN A 242 6.63 25.11 6.36
C GLN A 242 6.63 26.38 7.22
N LYS A 243 7.80 27.01 7.42
CA LYS A 243 7.95 28.38 7.93
C LYS A 243 8.66 29.21 6.86
N GLY A 244 7.96 30.15 6.22
CA GLY A 244 8.52 31.07 5.22
C GLY A 244 7.57 31.38 4.05
N VAL A 245 7.62 32.62 3.57
CA VAL A 245 6.73 33.24 2.57
C VAL A 245 7.12 32.78 1.16
N GLU A 246 6.68 31.59 0.79
CA GLU A 246 6.21 31.25 -0.55
C GLU A 246 5.52 29.89 -0.42
N GLN A 247 4.22 29.97 -0.15
CA GLN A 247 3.34 28.83 -0.07
C GLN A 247 3.50 28.00 -1.35
N ARG A 248 4.19 26.86 -1.26
CA ARG A 248 4.03 25.81 -2.26
C ARG A 248 2.63 25.27 -2.07
N ASN A 249 1.67 25.91 -2.74
CA ASN A 249 0.26 25.57 -2.68
C ASN A 249 0.13 24.05 -2.94
N PRO A 250 -0.30 23.24 -1.96
CA PRO A 250 -0.39 21.80 -2.13
C PRO A 250 -1.29 21.44 -3.32
N VAL A 251 -2.30 22.27 -3.60
CA VAL A 251 -3.15 22.14 -4.78
C VAL A 251 -2.34 22.26 -6.06
N ARG A 252 -1.43 23.24 -6.16
CA ARG A 252 -0.57 23.42 -7.35
C ARG A 252 0.36 22.23 -7.55
N ILE A 253 0.94 21.68 -6.47
CA ILE A 253 1.75 20.45 -6.53
C ILE A 253 0.90 19.28 -7.01
N LEU A 254 -0.29 19.09 -6.45
CA LEU A 254 -1.21 18.03 -6.87
C LEU A 254 -1.66 18.18 -8.33
N CYS A 255 -1.86 19.42 -8.82
CA CYS A 255 -2.17 19.68 -10.23
C CYS A 255 -1.05 19.21 -11.17
N TYR A 256 0.23 19.29 -10.78
CA TYR A 256 1.32 18.72 -11.58
C TYR A 256 1.20 17.20 -11.74
N PHE A 257 0.59 16.51 -10.78
CA PHE A 257 0.31 15.08 -10.86
C PHE A 257 -1.02 14.77 -11.56
N GLY A 258 -1.87 15.76 -11.83
CA GLY A 258 -3.17 15.57 -12.46
C GLY A 258 -3.08 14.97 -13.86
N LEU A 259 -2.21 15.52 -14.73
CA LEU A 259 -2.02 14.99 -16.09
C LEU A 259 -1.41 13.58 -16.08
N PRO A 260 -0.31 13.28 -15.33
CA PRO A 260 0.18 11.92 -15.17
C PRO A 260 -0.86 10.95 -14.61
N ALA A 261 -1.67 11.37 -13.63
CA ALA A 261 -2.73 10.54 -13.06
C ALA A 261 -3.82 10.24 -14.10
N ALA A 262 -4.24 11.24 -14.89
CA ALA A 262 -5.15 11.02 -16.01
C ALA A 262 -4.58 10.04 -17.05
N GLY A 263 -3.30 10.21 -17.40
CA GLY A 263 -2.59 9.28 -18.28
C GLY A 263 -2.54 7.85 -17.73
N LEU A 264 -2.32 7.68 -16.41
CA LEU A 264 -2.36 6.39 -15.73
C LEU A 264 -3.76 5.76 -15.80
N VAL A 265 -4.82 6.54 -15.57
CA VAL A 265 -6.20 6.06 -15.67
C VAL A 265 -6.52 5.59 -17.09
N VAL A 266 -6.11 6.36 -18.10
CA VAL A 266 -6.25 5.97 -19.52
C VAL A 266 -5.47 4.68 -19.81
N LEU A 267 -4.23 4.56 -19.32
CA LEU A 267 -3.40 3.36 -19.48
C LEU A 267 -4.06 2.12 -18.86
N ILE A 268 -4.61 2.27 -17.65
CA ILE A 268 -5.34 1.21 -16.94
C ILE A 268 -6.59 0.81 -17.72
N ALA A 269 -7.39 1.78 -18.16
CA ALA A 269 -8.60 1.54 -18.93
C ALA A 269 -8.28 0.79 -20.24
N ALA A 270 -7.25 1.24 -20.97
CA ALA A 270 -6.77 0.57 -22.18
C ALA A 270 -6.31 -0.86 -21.91
N ALA A 271 -5.54 -1.09 -20.84
CA ALA A 271 -5.06 -2.42 -20.44
C ALA A 271 -6.22 -3.36 -20.09
N LEU A 272 -7.25 -2.85 -19.41
CA LEU A 272 -8.44 -3.60 -19.06
C LEU A 272 -9.27 -3.95 -20.30
N ILE A 273 -9.56 -2.98 -21.16
CA ILE A 273 -10.32 -3.21 -22.40
C ILE A 273 -9.61 -4.26 -23.25
N HIS A 274 -8.31 -4.09 -23.52
CA HIS A 274 -7.51 -5.05 -24.28
C HIS A 274 -7.54 -6.45 -23.68
N SER A 275 -7.47 -6.56 -22.34
CA SER A 275 -7.52 -7.85 -21.66
C SER A 275 -8.86 -8.57 -21.83
N TYR A 276 -9.99 -7.87 -21.91
CA TYR A 276 -11.29 -8.52 -22.07
C TYR A 276 -11.63 -8.78 -23.53
N THR A 277 -11.27 -7.86 -24.44
CA THR A 277 -11.64 -7.98 -25.86
C THR A 277 -10.68 -8.87 -26.64
N VAL A 278 -9.36 -8.73 -26.43
CA VAL A 278 -8.34 -9.42 -27.23
C VAL A 278 -7.88 -10.72 -26.56
N VAL A 279 -7.52 -10.65 -25.28
CA VAL A 279 -6.93 -11.80 -24.58
C VAL A 279 -7.97 -12.85 -24.21
N ARG A 280 -9.16 -12.42 -23.78
CA ARG A 280 -10.21 -13.32 -23.27
C ARG A 280 -11.33 -13.63 -24.26
N GLY A 281 -11.43 -12.88 -25.36
CA GLY A 281 -12.43 -13.10 -26.41
C GLY A 281 -13.88 -13.13 -25.91
N SER A 282 -14.18 -12.45 -24.80
CA SER A 282 -15.49 -12.57 -24.13
C SER A 282 -16.58 -11.75 -24.82
N GLU A 283 -17.77 -12.35 -24.96
CA GLU A 283 -18.99 -11.66 -25.45
C GLU A 283 -19.38 -10.47 -24.54
N ILE A 284 -19.96 -9.41 -25.13
CA ILE A 284 -20.19 -8.12 -24.46
C ILE A 284 -21.08 -8.26 -23.20
N ASP A 285 -22.10 -9.11 -23.24
CA ASP A 285 -22.98 -9.32 -22.08
C ASP A 285 -22.26 -10.07 -20.93
N LEU A 286 -21.37 -11.00 -21.28
CA LEU A 286 -20.50 -11.67 -20.31
C LEU A 286 -19.50 -10.70 -19.69
N VAL A 287 -19.00 -9.71 -20.45
CA VAL A 287 -18.10 -8.67 -19.96
C VAL A 287 -18.78 -7.84 -18.87
N ARG A 288 -20.04 -7.44 -19.03
CA ARG A 288 -20.76 -6.65 -18.01
C ARG A 288 -20.86 -7.41 -16.69
N PHE A 289 -21.30 -8.66 -16.74
CA PHE A 289 -21.39 -9.50 -15.54
C PHE A 289 -20.02 -9.68 -14.87
N LYS A 290 -18.97 -10.01 -15.64
CA LYS A 290 -17.61 -10.19 -15.12
C LYS A 290 -17.02 -8.91 -14.52
N LEU A 291 -17.33 -7.75 -15.09
CA LEU A 291 -16.92 -6.46 -14.54
C LEU A 291 -17.66 -6.14 -13.24
N THR A 292 -18.98 -6.40 -13.17
CA THR A 292 -19.75 -6.27 -11.93
C THR A 292 -19.18 -7.17 -10.83
N GLN A 293 -18.92 -8.45 -11.13
CA GLN A 293 -18.27 -9.37 -10.19
C GLN A 293 -16.94 -8.80 -9.70
N ARG A 294 -16.06 -8.39 -10.62
CA ARG A 294 -14.72 -7.92 -10.29
C ARG A 294 -14.66 -6.61 -9.52
N ILE A 295 -15.56 -5.67 -9.82
CA ILE A 295 -15.57 -4.34 -9.23
C ILE A 295 -16.40 -4.31 -7.95
N LEU A 296 -17.55 -4.98 -7.90
CA LEU A 296 -18.53 -4.82 -6.83
C LEU A 296 -18.65 -6.04 -5.91
N VAL A 297 -18.19 -7.23 -6.29
CA VAL A 297 -18.36 -8.45 -5.49
C VAL A 297 -17.02 -8.98 -4.95
N GLN A 298 -16.03 -9.19 -5.82
CA GLN A 298 -14.77 -9.87 -5.49
C GLN A 298 -13.95 -9.22 -4.36
N GLN A 299 -14.07 -7.90 -4.19
CA GLN A 299 -13.32 -7.19 -3.15
C GLN A 299 -13.90 -7.37 -1.75
N GLY A 300 -15.20 -7.70 -1.65
CA GLY A 300 -15.94 -7.82 -0.40
C GLY A 300 -16.41 -9.23 -0.06
N GLU A 301 -16.40 -10.17 -1.01
CA GLU A 301 -16.97 -11.51 -0.81
C GLU A 301 -16.24 -12.32 0.27
N MET A 302 -14.90 -12.22 0.36
CA MET A 302 -14.13 -12.88 1.41
C MET A 302 -14.39 -12.30 2.79
N TRP A 303 -14.60 -10.98 2.86
CA TRP A 303 -15.05 -10.33 4.08
C TRP A 303 -16.41 -10.84 4.50
N TRP A 304 -17.36 -10.90 3.56
CA TRP A 304 -18.71 -11.36 3.84
C TRP A 304 -18.73 -12.82 4.33
N ALA A 305 -17.95 -13.71 3.70
CA ALA A 305 -17.81 -15.10 4.14
C ALA A 305 -17.20 -15.22 5.55
N SER A 306 -16.21 -14.40 5.87
CA SER A 306 -15.61 -14.35 7.22
C SER A 306 -16.57 -13.75 8.23
N TYR A 307 -17.35 -12.73 7.84
CA TYR A 307 -18.37 -12.10 8.67
C TYR A 307 -19.46 -13.11 9.07
N GLU A 308 -20.00 -13.85 8.10
CA GLU A 308 -20.99 -14.90 8.34
C GLU A 308 -20.46 -15.94 9.33
N ARG A 309 -19.25 -16.47 9.11
CA ARG A 309 -18.67 -17.46 10.01
C ARG A 309 -18.38 -16.92 11.40
N VAL A 310 -17.68 -15.80 11.53
CA VAL A 310 -17.18 -15.30 12.82
C VAL A 310 -18.28 -14.59 13.64
N PHE A 311 -19.10 -13.75 12.99
CA PHE A 311 -20.06 -12.89 13.69
C PHE A 311 -21.47 -13.48 13.75
N ILE A 312 -21.93 -14.17 12.70
CA ILE A 312 -23.27 -14.75 12.69
C ILE A 312 -23.25 -16.14 13.34
N ASN A 313 -22.39 -17.03 12.85
CA ASN A 313 -22.40 -18.43 13.28
C ASN A 313 -21.54 -18.68 14.53
N GLY A 314 -20.53 -17.83 14.77
CA GLY A 314 -19.55 -18.05 15.83
C GLY A 314 -18.55 -19.18 15.53
N ASP A 315 -18.43 -19.58 14.27
CA ASP A 315 -17.62 -20.69 13.76
C ASP A 315 -16.15 -20.30 13.56
N TRP A 316 -15.55 -19.63 14.55
CA TRP A 316 -14.14 -19.25 14.52
C TRP A 316 -13.32 -20.17 15.43
N ASN A 317 -12.11 -20.52 14.98
CA ASN A 317 -11.18 -21.34 15.76
C ASN A 317 -9.78 -20.76 15.65
N GLY A 318 -9.42 -19.92 16.63
CA GLY A 318 -8.14 -19.23 16.65
C GLY A 318 -6.93 -20.16 16.64
N ALA A 319 -7.01 -21.31 17.32
CA ALA A 319 -5.93 -22.29 17.34
C ALA A 319 -5.70 -22.92 15.96
N LEU A 320 -6.79 -23.30 15.28
CA LEU A 320 -6.72 -23.80 13.91
C LEU A 320 -6.21 -22.74 12.94
N ALA A 321 -6.70 -21.50 13.05
CA ALA A 321 -6.25 -20.37 12.24
C ALA A 321 -4.74 -20.15 12.42
N MET A 322 -4.25 -20.06 13.66
CA MET A 322 -2.82 -19.89 13.94
C MET A 322 -1.99 -21.06 13.39
N PHE A 323 -2.45 -22.31 13.55
CA PHE A 323 -1.76 -23.48 13.03
C PHE A 323 -1.65 -23.44 11.50
N LYS A 324 -2.74 -23.14 10.79
CA LYS A 324 -2.76 -23.08 9.32
C LYS A 324 -2.06 -21.85 8.74
N LEU A 325 -1.90 -20.77 9.51
CA LEU A 325 -1.19 -19.57 9.04
C LEU A 325 0.33 -19.71 9.18
N PHE A 326 0.82 -20.36 10.24
CA PHE A 326 2.23 -20.30 10.64
C PHE A 326 2.94 -21.65 10.77
N VAL A 327 2.22 -22.75 11.03
CA VAL A 327 2.83 -24.07 11.26
C VAL A 327 2.70 -24.96 10.03
N ASP A 328 1.48 -25.07 9.49
CA ASP A 328 1.15 -25.93 8.35
C ASP A 328 0.31 -25.17 7.30
N PRO A 329 0.86 -24.11 6.68
CA PRO A 329 0.23 -23.47 5.53
C PRO A 329 0.30 -24.38 4.31
N PHE A 330 -0.70 -24.30 3.42
CA PHE A 330 -0.72 -25.07 2.18
C PHE A 330 0.56 -24.83 1.34
N ASN A 331 1.01 -23.58 1.27
CA ASN A 331 2.32 -23.23 0.74
C ASN A 331 2.94 -22.07 1.55
N PRO A 332 4.03 -22.30 2.31
CA PRO A 332 4.65 -21.27 3.14
C PRO A 332 5.32 -20.14 2.34
N ALA A 333 5.58 -20.35 1.04
CA ALA A 333 6.20 -19.36 0.17
C ALA A 333 5.22 -18.30 -0.37
N THR A 334 3.91 -18.50 -0.22
CA THR A 334 2.89 -17.56 -0.69
C THR A 334 2.02 -17.04 0.46
N ASN A 335 0.97 -16.27 0.17
CA ASN A 335 0.13 -15.66 1.20
C ASN A 335 -0.72 -16.74 1.92
N SER A 336 -0.25 -17.23 3.07
CA SER A 336 -0.95 -18.27 3.84
C SER A 336 -2.30 -17.81 4.37
N THR A 337 -2.50 -16.50 4.54
CA THR A 337 -3.79 -15.94 4.92
C THR A 337 -4.86 -16.22 3.88
N MET A 338 -4.58 -15.95 2.61
CA MET A 338 -5.55 -16.23 1.55
C MET A 338 -5.81 -17.73 1.42
N GLN A 339 -4.77 -18.56 1.55
CA GLN A 339 -4.94 -20.01 1.52
C GLN A 339 -5.87 -20.50 2.63
N PHE A 340 -5.68 -20.02 3.85
CA PHE A 340 -6.51 -20.35 4.99
C PHE A 340 -7.95 -19.88 4.78
N LEU A 341 -8.15 -18.61 4.43
CA LEU A 341 -9.51 -18.06 4.25
C LEU A 341 -10.25 -18.75 3.09
N MET A 342 -9.57 -19.03 1.97
CA MET A 342 -10.14 -19.81 0.86
C MET A 342 -10.52 -21.23 1.30
N GLY A 343 -9.65 -21.90 2.08
CA GLY A 343 -9.94 -23.23 2.61
C GLY A 343 -11.11 -23.28 3.59
N GLN A 344 -11.46 -22.15 4.21
CA GLN A 344 -12.65 -22.03 5.05
C GLN A 344 -13.92 -21.64 4.28
N ALA A 345 -13.77 -20.90 3.18
CA ALA A 345 -14.88 -20.35 2.42
C ALA A 345 -15.34 -21.23 1.25
N LEU A 346 -14.47 -22.13 0.77
CA LEU A 346 -14.71 -23.00 -0.38
C LEU A 346 -14.69 -24.49 0.04
N PRO A 347 -15.33 -25.37 -0.74
CA PRO A 347 -15.07 -26.81 -0.63
C PRO A 347 -13.58 -27.11 -0.78
N LEU A 348 -13.06 -28.02 0.06
CA LEU A 348 -11.63 -28.30 0.17
C LEU A 348 -10.99 -28.61 -1.20
N ASP A 349 -11.59 -29.51 -1.98
CA ASP A 349 -11.06 -29.91 -3.29
C ASP A 349 -10.92 -28.72 -4.25
N ARG A 350 -11.85 -27.77 -4.20
CA ARG A 350 -11.82 -26.56 -5.02
C ARG A 350 -10.78 -25.57 -4.53
N ALA A 351 -10.69 -25.34 -3.22
CA ALA A 351 -9.63 -24.51 -2.64
C ALA A 351 -8.25 -25.06 -3.06
N HIS A 352 -8.03 -26.37 -2.97
CA HIS A 352 -6.81 -27.02 -3.41
C HIS A 352 -6.56 -26.86 -4.91
N ALA A 353 -7.58 -27.03 -5.75
CA ALA A 353 -7.45 -26.84 -7.20
C ALA A 353 -7.06 -25.39 -7.56
N LEU A 354 -7.66 -24.40 -6.92
CA LEU A 354 -7.36 -22.98 -7.18
C LEU A 354 -5.96 -22.60 -6.67
N LEU A 355 -5.60 -23.06 -5.47
CA LEU A 355 -4.29 -22.78 -4.88
C LEU A 355 -3.14 -23.45 -5.63
N THR A 356 -3.34 -24.66 -6.16
CA THR A 356 -2.34 -25.33 -7.02
C THR A 356 -2.17 -24.62 -8.36
N GLN A 357 -3.22 -23.98 -8.88
CA GLN A 357 -3.16 -23.11 -10.06
C GLN A 357 -2.57 -21.72 -9.76
N GLY A 358 -2.27 -21.41 -8.50
CA GLY A 358 -1.75 -20.10 -8.08
C GLY A 358 -2.80 -18.99 -8.11
N GLN A 359 -4.09 -19.34 -8.12
CA GLN A 359 -5.17 -18.37 -8.01
C GLN A 359 -5.43 -18.05 -6.53
N THR A 360 -5.47 -16.76 -6.21
CA THR A 360 -5.74 -16.28 -4.85
C THR A 360 -6.76 -15.17 -4.89
N TYR A 361 -7.71 -15.19 -3.96
CA TYR A 361 -8.73 -14.16 -3.85
C TYR A 361 -8.18 -12.86 -3.27
N THR A 362 -9.02 -11.84 -3.21
CA THR A 362 -8.70 -10.53 -2.66
C THR A 362 -9.38 -10.29 -1.32
N GLY A 363 -8.72 -9.55 -0.42
CA GLY A 363 -9.29 -9.15 0.88
C GLY A 363 -8.98 -10.13 2.02
N GLY A 364 -7.88 -9.87 2.76
CA GLY A 364 -7.49 -10.69 3.92
C GLY A 364 -7.33 -9.96 5.23
N TRP A 365 -7.36 -8.64 5.20
CA TRP A 365 -7.44 -7.80 6.38
C TRP A 365 -8.77 -7.06 6.32
N PRO A 366 -9.60 -7.00 7.35
CA PRO A 366 -9.34 -7.51 8.69
C PRO A 366 -9.76 -8.96 8.90
N GLU A 367 -10.22 -9.68 7.86
CA GLU A 367 -10.74 -11.06 7.89
C GLU A 367 -9.92 -11.98 8.80
N VAL A 368 -8.62 -12.11 8.52
CA VAL A 368 -7.74 -13.04 9.23
C VAL A 368 -7.62 -12.73 10.72
N LEU A 369 -7.71 -11.45 11.09
CA LEU A 369 -7.60 -11.02 12.48
C LEU A 369 -8.85 -11.44 13.28
N PHE A 370 -10.02 -11.40 12.65
CA PHE A 370 -11.27 -11.90 13.24
C PHE A 370 -11.32 -13.43 13.29
N GLU A 371 -10.75 -14.13 12.31
CA GLU A 371 -10.64 -15.60 12.37
C GLU A 371 -9.70 -16.08 13.48
N ILE A 372 -8.61 -15.34 13.74
CA ILE A 372 -7.65 -15.67 14.80
C ILE A 372 -8.23 -15.41 16.18
N ALA A 373 -8.86 -14.24 16.39
CA ALA A 373 -9.18 -13.76 17.74
C ALA A 373 -10.69 -13.62 18.01
N GLY A 374 -11.54 -14.03 17.06
CA GLY A 374 -12.98 -13.95 17.18
C GLY A 374 -13.55 -12.53 17.02
N PRO A 375 -14.86 -12.35 17.23
CA PRO A 375 -15.57 -11.09 16.91
C PRO A 375 -15.14 -9.92 17.79
N VAL A 376 -14.68 -10.16 19.02
CA VAL A 376 -14.19 -9.12 19.94
C VAL A 376 -12.68 -9.00 19.88
N GLY A 377 -11.96 -10.13 20.00
CA GLY A 377 -10.51 -10.16 19.96
C GLY A 377 -9.92 -9.63 18.64
N GLY A 378 -10.63 -9.83 17.54
CA GLY A 378 -10.25 -9.32 16.23
C GLY A 378 -10.10 -7.80 16.19
N PHE A 379 -10.94 -7.05 16.90
CA PHE A 379 -10.81 -5.58 16.97
C PHE A 379 -9.52 -5.13 17.68
N PHE A 380 -9.06 -5.86 18.70
CA PHE A 380 -7.79 -5.56 19.35
C PHE A 380 -6.61 -5.81 18.40
N LEU A 381 -6.65 -6.90 17.63
CA LEU A 381 -5.64 -7.18 16.60
C LEU A 381 -5.68 -6.14 15.48
N VAL A 382 -6.87 -5.71 15.05
CA VAL A 382 -7.05 -4.62 14.08
C VAL A 382 -6.40 -3.34 14.60
N ALA A 383 -6.70 -2.94 15.84
CA ALA A 383 -6.12 -1.76 16.46
C ALA A 383 -4.58 -1.87 16.58
N ALA A 384 -4.05 -3.02 16.98
CA ALA A 384 -2.61 -3.25 17.04
C ALA A 384 -1.94 -3.14 15.66
N SER A 385 -2.54 -3.75 14.62
CA SER A 385 -2.05 -3.66 13.24
C SER A 385 -2.08 -2.22 12.71
N ALA A 386 -3.14 -1.47 13.05
CA ALA A 386 -3.29 -0.07 12.69
C ALA A 386 -2.23 0.83 13.34
N ILE A 387 -1.96 0.65 14.63
CA ILE A 387 -0.93 1.39 15.37
C ILE A 387 0.45 1.08 14.81
N LEU A 388 0.75 -0.20 14.55
CA LEU A 388 2.03 -0.60 13.98
C LEU A 388 2.24 0.02 12.59
N PHE A 389 1.22 -0.02 11.74
CA PHE A 389 1.27 0.63 10.42
C PHE A 389 1.46 2.14 10.55
N SER A 390 0.68 2.82 11.39
CA SER A 390 0.69 4.27 11.51
C SER A 390 2.01 4.80 12.07
N GLU A 391 2.58 4.13 13.09
CA GLU A 391 3.89 4.47 13.64
C GLU A 391 5.02 4.16 12.66
N PHE A 392 4.94 3.06 11.91
CA PHE A 392 5.90 2.75 10.85
C PHE A 392 5.89 3.83 9.76
N MET A 393 4.71 4.24 9.29
CA MET A 393 4.58 5.32 8.30
C MET A 393 5.09 6.65 8.83
N PHE A 394 4.88 6.94 10.13
CA PHE A 394 5.44 8.13 10.76
C PHE A 394 6.97 8.08 10.83
N LEU A 395 7.55 6.94 11.20
CA LEU A 395 9.00 6.72 11.18
C LEU A 395 9.57 6.92 9.77
N LEU A 396 8.93 6.34 8.76
CA LEU A 396 9.34 6.50 7.37
C LEU A 396 9.28 7.97 6.93
N THR A 397 8.21 8.68 7.27
CA THR A 397 8.07 10.12 7.01
C THR A 397 9.20 10.91 7.64
N ARG A 398 9.53 10.61 8.89
CA ARG A 398 10.66 11.21 9.60
C ARG A 398 11.98 10.95 8.86
N CYS A 399 12.24 9.71 8.47
CA CYS A 399 13.46 9.34 7.73
C CYS A 399 13.57 10.07 6.38
N ILE A 400 12.45 10.23 5.66
CA ILE A 400 12.42 10.98 4.39
C ILE A 400 12.72 12.46 4.63
N ILE A 401 12.07 13.09 5.61
CA ILE A 401 12.25 14.51 5.93
C ILE A 401 13.67 14.79 6.46
N GLU A 402 14.23 13.88 7.25
CA GLU A 402 15.61 13.95 7.76
C GLU A 402 16.65 13.52 6.71
N GLU A 403 16.24 13.22 5.47
CA GLU A 403 17.13 12.81 4.38
C GLU A 403 17.95 11.55 4.72
N ARG A 404 17.37 10.58 5.45
CA ARG A 404 18.01 9.31 5.83
C ARG A 404 17.94 8.27 4.72
N TYR A 405 18.69 8.44 3.64
CA TYR A 405 18.55 7.61 2.43
C TYR A 405 18.87 6.13 2.67
N ALA A 406 19.97 5.84 3.37
CA ALA A 406 20.36 4.46 3.63
C ALA A 406 19.29 3.78 4.46
N THR A 407 18.82 4.43 5.52
CA THR A 407 17.67 3.95 6.29
C THR A 407 16.43 3.75 5.41
N CYS A 408 16.04 4.72 4.58
CA CYS A 408 14.86 4.62 3.72
C CYS A 408 14.96 3.42 2.75
N PHE A 409 16.15 3.16 2.19
CA PHE A 409 16.40 2.00 1.35
C PHE A 409 16.10 0.69 2.09
N PHE A 410 16.65 0.49 3.29
CA PHE A 410 16.40 -0.71 4.08
C PHE A 410 15.02 -0.80 4.72
N LEU A 411 14.33 0.33 4.92
CA LEU A 411 12.93 0.34 5.35
C LEU A 411 11.95 -0.02 4.23
N THR A 412 12.34 0.09 2.95
CA THR A 412 11.40 -0.13 1.83
C THR A 412 10.85 -1.56 1.75
N PRO A 413 11.64 -2.63 1.99
CA PRO A 413 11.10 -3.98 2.09
C PRO A 413 10.13 -4.18 3.27
N ILE A 414 10.36 -3.47 4.37
CA ILE A 414 9.47 -3.51 5.56
C ILE A 414 8.17 -2.77 5.25
N LEU A 415 8.27 -1.61 4.58
CA LEU A 415 7.11 -0.88 4.06
C LEU A 415 6.24 -1.76 3.18
N TYR A 416 6.85 -2.54 2.28
CA TYR A 416 6.13 -3.47 1.43
C TYR A 416 5.38 -4.54 2.24
N ALA A 417 6.04 -5.18 3.20
CA ALA A 417 5.42 -6.18 4.07
C ALA A 417 4.26 -5.60 4.90
N VAL A 418 4.47 -4.43 5.51
CA VAL A 418 3.47 -3.72 6.33
C VAL A 418 2.27 -3.27 5.48
N ALA A 419 2.51 -2.74 4.28
CA ALA A 419 1.45 -2.35 3.35
C ALA A 419 0.63 -3.55 2.86
N ILE A 420 1.29 -4.65 2.49
CA ILE A 420 0.60 -5.86 2.04
C ILE A 420 -0.16 -6.54 3.18
N CYS A 421 0.33 -6.49 4.41
CA CYS A 421 -0.44 -6.95 5.57
C CYS A 421 -1.78 -6.21 5.68
N VAL A 422 -1.79 -4.88 5.52
CA VAL A 422 -3.03 -4.08 5.63
C VAL A 422 -3.94 -4.26 4.43
N VAL A 423 -3.40 -4.42 3.22
CA VAL A 423 -4.21 -4.52 1.99
C VAL A 423 -4.70 -5.95 1.74
N SER A 424 -3.89 -6.96 2.05
CA SER A 424 -4.14 -8.37 1.68
C SER A 424 -4.14 -9.34 2.86
N GLY A 425 -3.89 -8.87 4.09
CA GLY A 425 -3.87 -9.73 5.28
C GLY A 425 -2.66 -10.65 5.38
N MET A 426 -1.61 -10.50 4.58
CA MET A 426 -0.46 -11.43 4.53
C MET A 426 0.43 -11.38 5.79
N VAL A 427 -0.05 -11.97 6.90
CA VAL A 427 0.61 -11.95 8.21
C VAL A 427 1.85 -12.82 8.28
N ASN A 428 1.95 -13.86 7.45
CA ASN A 428 3.11 -14.75 7.44
C ASN A 428 4.41 -14.07 6.99
N SER A 429 4.31 -12.94 6.28
CA SER A 429 5.46 -12.11 5.89
C SER A 429 6.34 -11.73 7.09
N PHE A 430 5.76 -11.57 8.29
CA PHE A 430 6.50 -11.14 9.48
C PHE A 430 7.29 -12.27 10.15
N VAL A 431 6.98 -13.54 9.88
CA VAL A 431 7.64 -14.69 10.52
C VAL A 431 8.76 -15.25 9.66
N GLN A 432 8.81 -14.88 8.38
CA GLN A 432 9.88 -15.33 7.48
C GLN A 432 11.25 -14.82 7.94
N LEU A 433 12.25 -15.70 7.93
CA LEU A 433 13.64 -15.38 8.27
C LEU A 433 14.17 -14.21 7.41
N THR A 434 13.79 -14.17 6.13
CA THR A 434 14.17 -13.10 5.21
C THR A 434 13.66 -11.73 5.66
N PHE A 435 12.46 -11.65 6.25
CA PHE A 435 11.93 -10.42 6.83
C PHE A 435 12.72 -10.03 8.08
N MET A 436 13.00 -10.98 8.98
CA MET A 436 13.77 -10.71 10.20
C MET A 436 15.18 -10.19 9.89
N VAL A 437 15.85 -10.74 8.87
CA VAL A 437 17.16 -10.25 8.41
C VAL A 437 17.04 -8.83 7.85
N LYS A 438 16.02 -8.55 7.03
CA LYS A 438 15.78 -7.19 6.49
C LYS A 438 15.50 -6.18 7.62
N LEU A 439 14.72 -6.58 8.63
CA LEU A 439 14.42 -5.77 9.81
C LEU A 439 15.67 -5.49 10.63
N ALA A 440 16.47 -6.51 10.94
CA ALA A 440 17.73 -6.35 11.67
C ALA A 440 18.70 -5.41 10.94
N LEU A 441 18.81 -5.56 9.62
CA LEU A 441 19.65 -4.69 8.79
C LEU A 441 19.15 -3.25 8.74
N ALA A 442 17.82 -3.04 8.67
CA ALA A 442 17.23 -1.71 8.75
C ALA A 442 17.50 -1.03 10.09
N VAL A 443 17.40 -1.77 11.21
CA VAL A 443 17.73 -1.27 12.55
C VAL A 443 19.22 -0.94 12.65
N LEU A 444 20.10 -1.83 12.18
CA LEU A 444 21.55 -1.61 12.17
C LEU A 444 21.90 -0.33 11.40
N VAL A 445 21.38 -0.18 10.17
CA VAL A 445 21.64 0.99 9.32
C VAL A 445 21.07 2.25 9.94
N TYR A 446 19.89 2.19 10.56
CA TYR A 446 19.32 3.33 11.29
C TYR A 446 20.26 3.82 12.39
N VAL A 447 20.77 2.91 13.22
CA VAL A 447 21.71 3.24 14.32
C VAL A 447 23.05 3.74 13.77
N MET A 448 23.59 3.11 12.73
CA MET A 448 24.85 3.52 12.12
C MET A 448 24.74 4.91 11.49
N GLU A 449 23.66 5.18 10.76
CA GLU A 449 23.40 6.47 10.13
C GLU A 449 23.20 7.56 11.19
N ASP A 450 22.54 7.25 12.31
CA ASP A 450 22.38 8.17 13.44
C ASP A 450 23.71 8.53 14.10
N ARG A 451 24.54 7.53 14.42
CA ARG A 451 25.89 7.74 14.97
C ARG A 451 26.78 8.52 14.02
N TRP A 452 26.74 8.19 12.73
CA TRP A 452 27.50 8.90 11.71
C TRP A 452 27.09 10.38 11.66
N ARG A 453 25.78 10.68 11.66
CA ARG A 453 25.28 12.07 11.71
C ARG A 453 25.69 12.79 12.99
N ALA A 454 25.57 12.15 14.15
CA ALA A 454 26.00 12.72 15.43
C ALA A 454 27.50 13.04 15.44
N SER A 455 28.34 12.15 14.88
CA SER A 455 29.78 12.39 14.79
C SER A 455 30.12 13.59 13.90
N ARG A 456 29.39 13.77 12.78
CA ARG A 456 29.53 14.94 11.90
C ARG A 456 29.16 16.23 12.61
N VAL A 457 28.03 16.24 13.31
CA VAL A 457 27.57 17.37 14.14
C VAL A 457 28.62 17.77 15.18
N ALA A 458 29.19 16.79 15.89
CA ALA A 458 30.24 17.03 16.88
C ALA A 458 31.52 17.58 16.24
N SER A 459 31.90 17.09 15.05
CA SER A 459 33.11 17.54 14.36
C SER A 459 33.04 18.97 13.80
N THR A 460 31.83 19.49 13.57
CA THR A 460 31.60 20.83 13.00
C THR A 460 31.25 21.88 14.06
N ALA A 461 31.02 21.47 15.31
CA ALA A 461 30.93 22.39 16.43
C ALA A 461 32.35 22.87 16.78
N ASN A 462 32.65 24.14 16.54
CA ASN A 462 33.93 24.73 16.96
C ASN A 462 34.07 24.61 18.49
N PRO A 463 35.26 24.26 19.02
CA PRO A 463 35.49 24.17 20.46
C PRO A 463 35.28 25.52 21.18
N THR A 464 35.29 26.64 20.47
CA THR A 464 34.99 27.99 21.00
C THR A 464 33.51 28.25 21.25
N ASP A 465 32.58 27.56 20.58
CA ASP A 465 31.13 27.71 20.82
C ASP A 465 30.63 26.81 21.96
N ALA A 466 31.36 25.74 22.29
CA ALA A 466 31.06 24.88 23.44
C ALA A 466 31.25 25.59 24.78
N ALA A 467 32.16 26.57 24.86
CA ALA A 467 32.37 27.40 26.05
C ALA A 467 31.18 28.35 26.31
N VAL A 468 30.56 28.90 25.26
CA VAL A 468 29.44 29.85 25.36
C VAL A 468 28.13 29.15 25.76
N VAL A 469 27.98 27.86 25.47
CA VAL A 469 26.80 27.08 25.89
C VAL A 469 26.88 26.65 27.36
N PHE A 470 28.08 26.43 27.91
CA PHE A 470 28.26 26.15 29.34
C PHE A 470 28.13 27.39 30.25
N GLU A 471 28.37 28.59 29.72
CA GLU A 471 28.18 29.87 30.46
C GLU A 471 26.72 30.33 30.56
N ARG A 472 25.77 29.66 29.85
CA ARG A 472 24.33 29.96 29.92
C ARG A 472 23.51 28.91 30.68
N ALA A 473 24.14 28.13 31.55
CA ALA A 473 23.39 27.46 32.61
C ALA A 473 23.00 28.53 33.65
N PRO A 474 21.70 28.77 33.93
CA PRO A 474 21.31 29.71 34.96
C PRO A 474 21.80 29.19 36.31
N GLN A 475 22.71 29.92 36.93
CA GLN A 475 22.95 29.84 38.37
C GLN A 475 21.68 30.36 39.06
N HIS A 476 20.76 29.46 39.34
CA HIS A 476 19.72 29.69 40.33
C HIS A 476 20.24 29.20 41.68
N GLU A 477 20.72 30.15 42.48
CA GLU A 477 20.53 30.12 43.94
C GLU A 477 19.04 30.23 44.29
#